data_AF-E6X744-F1
#
_entry.id   AF-E6X744-F1
#
_cell.length_a   1.000
_cell.length_b   1.000
_cell.length_c   1.000
_cell.angle_alpha   90.00
_cell.angle_beta   90.00
_cell.angle_gamma   90.00
#
_symmetry.space_group_name_H-M   'P 1'
#
loop_
_entity.id
_entity.type
_entity.pdbx_description
1 polymer ?
#
loop_
_entity_poly.entity_id
_entity_poly.type
_entity_poly.pdbx_seq_one_letter_code
_entity_poly.pdbx_strand_id
1 'polypeptide(L)'
;MNICSLYNCCTIFMKNIIIYSSLFFLLSCTPNQKKETTETQGQKTTIVDSKLKLSDTLIINKDLSISYLKIGSLNYSEFSEKDGAKFTKSKHGGLSCGESAPLWDSTISLKNDTIGIKLEFSTTWVENLEEKKEEVLSQITLNKTKAKFYNGITIGKSDFTKTKVKFGEPEQESLNFLRYKFEKINVSLIYNELGILDYVQMNAIN
;
A
#
# COMPACT_ATOMS: atom_id res chain seq x y z
N MET A 1 -24.42 -36.27 -42.12
CA MET A 1 -25.38 -37.29 -41.68
C MET A 1 -25.95 -36.86 -40.34
N ASN A 2 -27.28 -36.94 -40.19
CA ASN A 2 -28.14 -36.84 -38.99
C ASN A 2 -27.92 -35.65 -38.00
N ILE A 3 -28.86 -34.74 -37.67
CA ILE A 3 -30.34 -34.71 -37.48
C ILE A 3 -30.79 -34.93 -36.01
N CYS A 4 -31.56 -33.93 -35.50
CA CYS A 4 -32.38 -33.88 -34.26
C CYS A 4 -31.64 -33.98 -32.89
N SER A 5 -32.17 -33.47 -31.75
CA SER A 5 -33.46 -32.79 -31.43
C SER A 5 -33.18 -31.59 -30.48
N LEU A 6 -33.95 -30.51 -30.26
CA LEU A 6 -35.39 -30.13 -30.36
C LEU A 6 -36.32 -30.58 -29.19
N TYR A 7 -37.08 -29.60 -28.66
CA TYR A 7 -38.15 -29.65 -27.63
C TYR A 7 -37.71 -30.02 -26.17
N ASN A 8 -38.37 -29.58 -25.08
CA ASN A 8 -39.69 -28.93 -24.96
C ASN A 8 -39.89 -28.01 -23.70
N CYS A 9 -40.94 -27.18 -23.76
CA CYS A 9 -41.77 -26.56 -22.70
C CYS A 9 -41.27 -26.35 -21.25
N CYS A 10 -41.50 -25.14 -20.72
CA CYS A 10 -42.66 -24.91 -19.83
C CYS A 10 -43.11 -23.44 -19.75
N THR A 11 -44.41 -23.18 -19.88
CA THR A 11 -45.09 -21.88 -19.70
C THR A 11 -46.09 -21.95 -18.55
N ILE A 12 -46.16 -20.93 -17.69
CA ILE A 12 -47.34 -20.47 -16.91
C ILE A 12 -47.05 -18.99 -16.54
N PHE A 13 -47.76 -17.94 -16.99
CA PHE A 13 -49.15 -17.46 -16.84
C PHE A 13 -49.42 -16.52 -15.64
N MET A 14 -49.58 -15.19 -15.94
CA MET A 14 -50.45 -14.16 -15.30
C MET A 14 -50.35 -13.89 -13.76
N LYS A 15 -50.56 -12.69 -13.17
CA LYS A 15 -51.35 -11.47 -13.49
C LYS A 15 -51.16 -10.39 -12.39
N ASN A 16 -51.59 -9.15 -12.67
CA ASN A 16 -51.92 -8.02 -11.75
C ASN A 16 -50.73 -7.39 -10.96
N ILE A 17 -50.41 -6.09 -11.03
CA ILE A 17 -51.17 -4.81 -11.03
C ILE A 17 -51.85 -4.49 -9.69
N ILE A 18 -51.38 -3.43 -9.01
CA ILE A 18 -52.16 -2.38 -8.31
C ILE A 18 -51.25 -1.16 -8.08
N ILE A 19 -51.84 0.05 -8.08
CA ILE A 19 -51.17 1.37 -8.04
C ILE A 19 -51.76 2.19 -6.88
N TYR A 20 -50.92 2.92 -6.13
CA TYR A 20 -51.26 4.07 -5.27
C TYR A 20 -50.01 5.00 -5.25
N SER A 21 -49.99 6.32 -5.48
CA SER A 21 -50.96 7.44 -5.38
C SER A 21 -51.44 7.72 -3.94
N SER A 22 -51.43 8.93 -3.38
CA SER A 22 -50.71 10.20 -3.68
C SER A 22 -50.95 11.21 -2.53
N LEU A 23 -50.17 12.30 -2.51
CA LEU A 23 -50.48 13.65 -1.97
C LEU A 23 -50.72 13.91 -0.44
N PHE A 24 -49.99 14.94 0.03
CA PHE A 24 -50.40 16.06 0.92
C PHE A 24 -50.85 15.81 2.38
N PHE A 25 -50.19 16.55 3.28
CA PHE A 25 -50.86 17.58 4.08
C PHE A 25 -49.94 18.79 4.30
N LEU A 26 -50.41 19.98 3.90
CA LEU A 26 -49.92 21.28 4.37
C LEU A 26 -50.85 21.73 5.51
N LEU A 27 -50.29 22.17 6.63
CA LEU A 27 -50.98 23.03 7.60
C LEU A 27 -50.02 24.09 8.14
N SER A 28 -50.57 25.22 8.56
CA SER A 28 -49.94 26.54 8.50
C SER A 28 -49.94 27.29 9.84
N CYS A 29 -49.37 28.51 9.81
CA CYS A 29 -49.54 29.63 10.75
C CYS A 29 -48.50 29.81 11.88
N THR A 30 -47.71 30.87 11.68
CA THR A 30 -46.92 31.68 12.62
C THR A 30 -47.82 32.60 13.50
N PRO A 31 -47.28 33.47 14.39
CA PRO A 31 -45.94 33.53 15.01
C PRO A 31 -45.98 33.61 16.56
N ASN A 32 -44.89 33.25 17.24
CA ASN A 32 -44.39 34.11 18.33
C ASN A 32 -42.89 33.95 18.62
N GLN A 33 -42.29 34.97 19.22
CA GLN A 33 -40.84 35.17 19.24
C GLN A 33 -40.10 34.25 20.23
N LYS A 34 -38.96 33.70 19.78
CA LYS A 34 -37.72 33.67 20.58
C LYS A 34 -36.50 33.73 19.67
N LYS A 35 -35.52 34.57 20.03
CA LYS A 35 -34.20 34.57 19.41
C LYS A 35 -33.47 33.31 19.85
N GLU A 36 -33.26 32.38 18.94
CA GLU A 36 -32.21 31.37 19.07
C GLU A 36 -31.26 31.49 17.89
N THR A 37 -29.97 31.39 18.19
CA THR A 37 -28.89 31.64 17.25
C THR A 37 -28.89 30.56 16.17
N THR A 38 -29.24 30.94 14.94
CA THR A 38 -29.11 30.07 13.77
C THR A 38 -27.64 29.88 13.44
N GLU A 39 -26.95 29.02 14.19
CA GLU A 39 -25.81 28.30 13.62
C GLU A 39 -26.35 27.43 12.49
N THR A 40 -26.32 27.97 11.29
CA THR A 40 -26.43 27.19 10.07
C THR A 40 -25.35 26.13 10.16
N GLN A 41 -25.74 24.89 10.47
CA GLN A 41 -24.91 23.71 10.23
C GLN A 41 -24.75 23.59 8.72
N GLY A 42 -23.88 24.44 8.18
CA GLY A 42 -23.26 24.22 6.90
C GLY A 42 -22.71 22.81 6.97
N GLN A 43 -23.10 22.02 5.99
CA GLN A 43 -22.58 20.70 5.71
C GLN A 43 -21.07 20.87 5.48
N LYS A 44 -20.32 20.94 6.57
CA LYS A 44 -18.87 21.02 6.59
C LYS A 44 -18.44 19.62 6.21
N THR A 45 -18.44 19.39 4.91
CA THR A 45 -17.66 18.36 4.24
C THR A 45 -16.26 18.55 4.76
N THR A 46 -15.99 17.87 5.87
CA THR A 46 -14.66 17.76 6.42
C THR A 46 -14.03 16.75 5.49
N ILE A 47 -13.62 17.24 4.33
CA ILE A 47 -12.52 16.68 3.57
C ILE A 47 -11.42 16.64 4.61
N VAL A 48 -11.25 15.46 5.21
CA VAL A 48 -10.17 15.19 6.15
C VAL A 48 -8.93 15.17 5.27
N ASP A 49 -8.42 16.35 4.94
CA ASP A 49 -7.26 16.60 4.09
C ASP A 49 -5.96 16.25 4.84
N SER A 50 -6.04 15.21 5.67
CA SER A 50 -4.88 14.47 6.15
C SER A 50 -4.38 13.62 4.98
N LYS A 51 -3.75 14.28 4.01
CA LYS A 51 -2.73 13.65 3.17
C LYS A 51 -1.74 12.98 4.12
N LEU A 52 -1.87 11.66 4.23
CA LEU A 52 -1.12 10.86 5.19
C LEU A 52 0.34 10.95 4.76
N LYS A 53 1.15 11.70 5.52
CA LYS A 53 2.58 11.85 5.24
C LYS A 53 3.24 10.48 5.35
N LEU A 54 3.67 9.94 4.22
CA LEU A 54 4.41 8.69 4.13
C LEU A 54 5.83 8.94 4.67
N SER A 55 6.29 8.07 5.57
CA SER A 55 7.51 8.22 6.37
C SER A 55 8.57 7.19 6.00
N ASP A 56 9.86 7.53 6.18
CA ASP A 56 11.01 6.60 6.08
C ASP A 56 10.94 5.38 7.04
N THR A 57 10.04 5.49 8.01
CA THR A 57 9.78 4.53 9.08
C THR A 57 8.52 3.72 8.76
N LEU A 58 8.67 2.41 8.60
CA LEU A 58 7.58 1.44 8.50
C LEU A 58 7.18 0.95 9.89
N ILE A 59 5.92 1.13 10.28
CA ILE A 59 5.35 0.51 11.49
C ILE A 59 4.88 -0.91 11.13
N ILE A 60 5.35 -1.92 11.87
CA ILE A 60 4.94 -3.32 11.65
C ILE A 60 4.08 -3.82 12.82
N ASN A 61 3.30 -4.88 12.58
CA ASN A 61 2.47 -5.48 13.61
C ASN A 61 3.33 -6.11 14.73
N LYS A 62 2.78 -6.19 15.94
CA LYS A 62 3.45 -6.73 17.13
C LYS A 62 4.00 -8.15 16.97
N ASP A 63 3.47 -8.91 15.99
CA ASP A 63 3.86 -10.28 15.64
C ASP A 63 5.36 -10.43 15.30
N LEU A 64 6.07 -9.34 14.99
CA LEU A 64 7.49 -9.35 14.62
C LEU A 64 8.48 -9.03 15.75
N SER A 65 8.01 -8.72 16.97
CA SER A 65 8.82 -8.11 18.07
C SER A 65 9.46 -6.74 17.75
N ILE A 66 9.44 -6.32 16.47
CA ILE A 66 9.97 -5.07 15.96
C ILE A 66 8.80 -4.10 15.76
N SER A 67 8.82 -2.97 16.48
CA SER A 67 7.78 -1.95 16.40
C SER A 67 7.88 -1.08 15.14
N TYR A 68 9.10 -0.86 14.63
CA TYR A 68 9.33 -0.13 13.38
C TYR A 68 10.65 -0.54 12.69
N LEU A 69 10.71 -0.35 11.38
CA LEU A 69 11.94 -0.41 10.58
C LEU A 69 12.16 0.94 9.88
N LYS A 70 13.41 1.42 9.82
CA LYS A 70 13.75 2.70 9.19
C LYS A 70 14.78 2.50 8.09
N ILE A 71 14.42 2.89 6.87
CA ILE A 71 15.31 2.82 5.70
C ILE A 71 16.44 3.85 5.82
N GLY A 72 17.64 3.48 5.40
CA GLY A 72 18.83 4.34 5.41
C GLY A 72 19.36 4.69 6.80
N SER A 73 18.95 3.95 7.85
CA SER A 73 19.43 4.19 9.23
C SER A 73 19.60 2.94 10.09
N LEU A 74 19.27 1.75 9.58
CA LEU A 74 19.39 0.49 10.31
C LEU A 74 20.50 -0.37 9.70
N ASN A 75 21.55 -0.62 10.48
CA ASN A 75 22.67 -1.47 10.10
C ASN A 75 22.29 -2.96 10.15
N TYR A 76 22.96 -3.80 9.34
CA TYR A 76 22.68 -5.24 9.33
C TYR A 76 23.04 -5.92 10.66
N SER A 77 24.17 -5.56 11.27
CA SER A 77 24.59 -6.06 12.59
C SER A 77 23.50 -5.84 13.65
N GLU A 78 23.09 -4.58 13.81
CA GLU A 78 22.05 -4.12 14.74
C GLU A 78 20.70 -4.81 14.56
N PHE A 79 20.36 -5.27 13.36
CA PHE A 79 19.17 -6.08 13.10
C PHE A 79 19.42 -7.55 13.48
N SER A 80 20.53 -8.12 13.01
CA SER A 80 20.86 -9.54 13.17
C SER A 80 21.02 -10.00 14.62
N GLU A 81 21.45 -9.12 15.52
CA GLU A 81 21.60 -9.40 16.95
C GLU A 81 20.27 -9.48 17.72
N LYS A 82 19.19 -8.91 17.16
CA LYS A 82 17.91 -8.73 17.86
C LYS A 82 16.85 -9.75 17.49
N ASP A 83 17.10 -10.60 16.50
CA ASP A 83 16.02 -11.30 15.81
C ASP A 83 15.76 -12.73 16.34
N GLY A 84 14.56 -12.93 16.88
CA GLY A 84 14.02 -14.25 17.22
C GLY A 84 13.25 -14.91 16.08
N ALA A 85 13.00 -14.20 14.96
CA ALA A 85 12.28 -14.73 13.81
C ALA A 85 13.24 -15.43 12.83
N LYS A 86 12.79 -16.56 12.27
CA LYS A 86 13.56 -17.35 11.30
C LYS A 86 13.50 -16.71 9.90
N PHE A 87 14.32 -15.69 9.67
CA PHE A 87 14.59 -15.19 8.33
C PHE A 87 15.54 -16.12 7.56
N THR A 88 15.20 -16.42 6.31
CA THR A 88 16.11 -17.00 5.34
C THR A 88 17.05 -15.90 4.84
N LYS A 89 18.36 -16.08 5.03
CA LYS A 89 19.40 -15.15 4.58
C LYS A 89 19.97 -15.57 3.23
N SER A 90 20.11 -14.63 2.31
CA SER A 90 20.98 -14.73 1.14
C SER A 90 21.95 -13.54 1.11
N LYS A 91 23.08 -13.70 0.41
CA LYS A 91 24.05 -12.63 0.18
C LYS A 91 24.47 -12.65 -1.28
N HIS A 92 24.49 -11.48 -1.88
CA HIS A 92 24.97 -11.20 -3.23
C HIS A 92 25.95 -10.03 -3.17
N GLY A 93 26.77 -9.89 -4.20
CA GLY A 93 27.67 -8.77 -4.38
C GLY A 93 28.26 -8.84 -5.78
N GLY A 94 28.58 -7.68 -6.32
CA GLY A 94 29.11 -7.51 -7.65
C GLY A 94 30.36 -6.63 -7.67
N LEU A 95 30.98 -6.63 -8.83
CA LEU A 95 32.13 -5.79 -9.17
C LEU A 95 31.89 -5.21 -10.56
N SER A 96 31.94 -3.90 -10.68
CA SER A 96 32.00 -3.20 -11.96
C SER A 96 33.44 -2.76 -12.21
N CYS A 97 34.06 -3.33 -13.25
CA CYS A 97 35.45 -3.07 -13.59
C CYS A 97 35.62 -1.71 -14.29
N GLY A 98 36.04 -0.69 -13.54
CA GLY A 98 36.67 0.50 -14.09
C GLY A 98 38.20 0.33 -14.14
N GLU A 99 38.89 0.94 -15.10
CA GLU A 99 40.33 0.71 -15.34
C GLU A 99 41.25 1.11 -14.16
N SER A 100 40.78 1.96 -13.25
CA SER A 100 41.56 2.47 -12.12
C SER A 100 40.78 2.62 -10.80
N ALA A 101 39.46 2.41 -10.81
CA ALA A 101 38.58 2.59 -9.66
C ALA A 101 37.37 1.64 -9.75
N PRO A 102 37.54 0.33 -9.49
CA PRO A 102 36.45 -0.63 -9.50
C PRO A 102 35.37 -0.30 -8.47
N LEU A 103 34.11 -0.37 -8.87
CA LEU A 103 32.96 -0.17 -7.97
C LEU A 103 32.47 -1.53 -7.47
N TRP A 104 32.47 -1.71 -6.16
CA TRP A 104 31.94 -2.89 -5.50
C TRP A 104 30.54 -2.63 -4.95
N ASP A 105 29.70 -3.67 -4.99
CA ASP A 105 28.44 -3.72 -4.27
C ASP A 105 28.35 -4.98 -3.38
N SER A 106 27.62 -4.87 -2.28
CA SER A 106 27.27 -6.00 -1.41
C SER A 106 25.87 -5.83 -0.89
N THR A 107 25.04 -6.85 -1.08
CA THR A 107 23.63 -6.88 -0.65
C THR A 107 23.34 -8.14 0.16
N ILE A 108 22.83 -7.98 1.38
CA ILE A 108 22.30 -9.04 2.22
C ILE A 108 20.78 -8.96 2.15
N SER A 109 20.13 -10.03 1.70
CA SER A 109 18.66 -10.13 1.75
C SER A 109 18.21 -11.09 2.83
N LEU A 110 17.24 -10.64 3.63
CA LEU A 110 16.57 -11.44 4.64
C LEU A 110 15.11 -11.61 4.22
N LYS A 111 14.63 -12.84 4.11
CA LYS A 111 13.25 -13.14 3.69
C LYS A 111 12.55 -14.01 4.73
N ASN A 112 11.35 -13.61 5.13
CA ASN A 112 10.47 -14.42 5.98
C ASN A 112 9.11 -14.56 5.30
N ASP A 113 8.92 -15.67 4.59
CA ASP A 113 7.70 -15.99 3.84
C ASP A 113 6.48 -16.24 4.73
N THR A 114 6.67 -16.62 5.99
CA THR A 114 5.57 -16.87 6.94
C THR A 114 4.81 -15.59 7.28
N ILE A 115 5.52 -14.46 7.38
CA ILE A 115 4.96 -13.14 7.67
C ILE A 115 4.86 -12.25 6.44
N GLY A 116 5.54 -12.61 5.35
CA GLY A 116 5.47 -11.93 4.07
C GLY A 116 6.38 -10.70 3.95
N ILE A 117 7.57 -10.71 4.55
CA ILE A 117 8.51 -9.59 4.47
C ILE A 117 9.86 -10.02 3.87
N LYS A 118 10.41 -9.16 3.03
CA LYS A 118 11.79 -9.21 2.54
C LYS A 118 12.46 -7.89 2.92
N LEU A 119 13.64 -7.98 3.53
CA LEU A 119 14.52 -6.87 3.82
C LEU A 119 15.76 -6.99 2.94
N GLU A 120 16.28 -5.86 2.47
CA GLU A 120 17.54 -5.78 1.75
C GLU A 120 18.41 -4.72 2.41
N PHE A 121 19.59 -5.16 2.84
CA PHE A 121 20.65 -4.32 3.39
C PHE A 121 21.75 -4.24 2.34
N SER A 122 22.12 -3.05 1.90
CA SER A 122 23.10 -2.88 0.82
C SER A 122 24.15 -1.83 1.15
N THR A 123 25.31 -1.97 0.53
CA THR A 123 26.42 -1.01 0.56
C THR A 123 27.14 -1.04 -0.78
N THR A 124 27.71 0.09 -1.17
CA THR A 124 28.55 0.25 -2.37
C THR A 124 29.77 1.07 -1.99
N TRP A 125 30.94 0.70 -2.48
CA TRP A 125 32.19 1.42 -2.23
C TRP A 125 33.11 1.31 -3.45
N VAL A 126 33.95 2.33 -3.64
CA VAL A 126 34.96 2.33 -4.72
C VAL A 126 36.28 1.82 -4.14
N GLU A 127 36.84 0.80 -4.79
CA GLU A 127 38.09 0.18 -4.36
C GLU A 127 39.23 1.22 -4.33
N ASN A 128 40.06 1.19 -3.29
CA ASN A 128 41.17 2.11 -3.05
C ASN A 128 40.80 3.59 -2.81
N LEU A 129 39.52 3.98 -2.89
CA LEU A 129 39.05 5.33 -2.55
C LEU A 129 38.24 5.36 -1.24
N GLU A 130 37.50 4.31 -0.94
CA GLU A 130 36.67 4.22 0.27
C GLU A 130 36.89 2.88 1.00
N GLU A 131 36.88 2.93 2.33
CA GLU A 131 36.71 1.72 3.14
C GLU A 131 35.30 1.15 2.95
N LYS A 132 35.19 -0.19 2.99
CA LYS A 132 33.88 -0.84 2.91
C LYS A 132 33.01 -0.44 4.12
N LYS A 133 31.96 0.34 3.86
CA LYS A 133 30.89 0.67 4.81
C LYS A 133 29.98 -0.56 5.04
N GLU A 134 29.37 -0.64 6.22
CA GLU A 134 28.41 -1.69 6.56
C GLU A 134 27.16 -1.66 5.65
N GLU A 135 26.57 -2.83 5.39
CA GLU A 135 25.28 -2.96 4.73
C GLU A 135 24.13 -2.34 5.56
N VAL A 136 23.50 -1.28 5.04
CA VAL A 136 22.37 -0.55 5.67
C VAL A 136 21.05 -0.93 5.00
N LEU A 137 19.96 -1.04 5.75
CA LEU A 137 18.61 -1.32 5.24
C LEU A 137 18.21 -0.30 4.16
N SER A 138 18.24 -0.73 2.90
CA SER A 138 17.97 0.09 1.73
C SER A 138 16.59 -0.18 1.13
N GLN A 139 16.05 -1.38 1.30
CA GLN A 139 14.73 -1.74 0.79
C GLN A 139 13.95 -2.67 1.72
N ILE A 140 12.63 -2.46 1.77
CA ILE A 140 11.64 -3.31 2.42
C ILE A 140 10.60 -3.72 1.37
N THR A 141 10.30 -5.02 1.27
CA THR A 141 9.17 -5.52 0.46
C THR A 141 8.19 -6.28 1.34
N LEU A 142 6.90 -6.06 1.14
CA LEU A 142 5.79 -6.70 1.85
C LEU A 142 4.90 -7.41 0.84
N ASN A 143 4.81 -8.74 0.92
CA ASN A 143 3.92 -9.56 0.09
C ASN A 143 2.96 -10.36 0.97
N LYS A 144 1.66 -10.43 0.64
CA LYS A 144 0.63 -11.20 1.38
C LYS A 144 0.48 -10.88 2.89
N THR A 145 1.04 -9.78 3.38
CA THR A 145 1.15 -9.51 4.83
C THR A 145 -0.19 -9.15 5.50
N LYS A 146 -0.30 -9.43 6.81
CA LYS A 146 -1.25 -8.75 7.71
C LYS A 146 -0.83 -7.31 8.05
N ALA A 147 0.32 -6.83 7.58
CA ALA A 147 0.87 -5.54 7.95
C ALA A 147 -0.02 -4.39 7.43
N LYS A 148 -0.37 -3.48 8.32
CA LYS A 148 -1.08 -2.25 7.98
C LYS A 148 -0.08 -1.23 7.47
N PHE A 149 0.32 -1.39 6.21
CA PHE A 149 1.20 -0.48 5.49
C PHE A 149 0.53 0.90 5.36
N TYR A 150 0.74 1.75 6.35
CA TYR A 150 0.01 3.00 6.60
C TYR A 150 -1.50 2.80 6.80
N ASN A 151 -2.15 3.77 7.46
CA ASN A 151 -3.47 3.60 8.08
C ASN A 151 -4.64 3.59 7.09
N GLY A 152 -4.72 2.60 6.19
CA GLY A 152 -5.92 2.30 5.42
C GLY A 152 -5.74 1.69 4.02
N ILE A 153 -4.52 1.30 3.62
CA ILE A 153 -4.37 0.32 2.53
C ILE A 153 -4.01 -1.05 3.09
N THR A 154 -4.32 -2.10 2.33
CA THR A 154 -4.14 -3.49 2.76
C THR A 154 -3.86 -4.36 1.55
N ILE A 155 -2.73 -5.06 1.60
CA ILE A 155 -2.34 -6.05 0.59
C ILE A 155 -3.43 -7.13 0.49
N GLY A 156 -3.77 -7.52 -0.74
CA GLY A 156 -4.87 -8.42 -1.06
C GLY A 156 -6.27 -7.81 -0.97
N LYS A 157 -6.40 -6.48 -0.73
CA LYS A 157 -7.72 -5.81 -0.62
C LYS A 157 -7.83 -4.40 -1.20
N SER A 158 -6.75 -3.63 -1.28
CA SER A 158 -6.81 -2.27 -1.83
C SER A 158 -6.70 -2.27 -3.35
N ASP A 159 -7.55 -1.49 -4.00
CA ASP A 159 -7.48 -1.18 -5.43
C ASP A 159 -6.73 0.14 -5.72
N PHE A 160 -6.52 0.44 -7.00
CA PHE A 160 -5.91 1.69 -7.49
C PHE A 160 -6.64 2.94 -6.98
N THR A 161 -7.95 3.02 -7.20
CA THR A 161 -8.79 4.20 -6.91
C THR A 161 -8.71 4.56 -5.44
N LYS A 162 -8.88 3.57 -4.55
CA LYS A 162 -8.78 3.71 -3.11
C LYS A 162 -7.40 4.21 -2.65
N THR A 163 -6.34 3.81 -3.34
CA THR A 163 -4.97 4.27 -3.04
C THR A 163 -4.77 5.72 -3.51
N LYS A 164 -5.17 6.08 -4.73
CA LYS A 164 -5.10 7.46 -5.26
C LYS A 164 -5.93 8.44 -4.41
N VAL A 165 -7.15 8.08 -4.02
CA VAL A 165 -7.98 8.89 -3.10
C VAL A 165 -7.29 9.14 -1.76
N LYS A 166 -6.43 8.23 -1.29
CA LYS A 166 -5.78 8.31 0.03
C LYS A 166 -4.45 9.06 0.04
N PHE A 167 -3.66 8.93 -1.03
CA PHE A 167 -2.31 9.51 -1.11
C PHE A 167 -2.18 10.63 -2.15
N GLY A 168 -3.22 10.88 -2.94
CA GLY A 168 -3.20 11.79 -4.08
C GLY A 168 -2.62 11.14 -5.33
N GLU A 169 -2.24 11.98 -6.28
CA GLU A 169 -1.59 11.53 -7.52
C GLU A 169 -0.18 10.98 -7.25
N PRO A 170 0.20 9.88 -7.90
CA PRO A 170 1.54 9.32 -7.82
C PRO A 170 2.56 10.20 -8.56
N GLU A 171 3.86 9.98 -8.30
CA GLU A 171 4.94 10.49 -9.14
C GLU A 171 5.00 9.73 -10.49
N GLN A 172 4.69 8.43 -10.47
CA GLN A 172 4.63 7.60 -11.68
C GLN A 172 3.47 6.59 -11.59
N GLU A 173 2.73 6.44 -12.68
CA GLU A 173 1.59 5.51 -12.82
C GLU A 173 1.81 4.58 -14.02
N SER A 174 1.39 3.32 -13.88
CA SER A 174 1.20 2.39 -15.00
C SER A 174 0.03 1.44 -14.70
N LEU A 175 -0.30 0.56 -15.66
CA LEU A 175 -1.43 -0.38 -15.59
C LEU A 175 -1.47 -1.24 -14.32
N ASN A 176 -0.34 -1.52 -13.69
CA ASN A 176 -0.23 -2.39 -12.51
C ASN A 176 0.62 -1.79 -11.38
N PHE A 177 0.91 -0.49 -11.41
CA PHE A 177 1.89 0.14 -10.52
C PHE A 177 1.59 1.61 -10.23
N LEU A 178 1.79 2.00 -8.96
CA LEU A 178 1.86 3.40 -8.52
C LEU A 178 3.17 3.63 -7.75
N ARG A 179 3.99 4.59 -8.16
CA ARG A 179 5.12 5.09 -7.36
C ARG A 179 4.78 6.43 -6.73
N TYR A 180 5.03 6.53 -5.44
CA TYR A 180 5.03 7.79 -4.71
C TYR A 180 6.43 8.08 -4.18
N LYS A 181 6.90 9.32 -4.36
CA LYS A 181 8.20 9.78 -3.87
C LYS A 181 8.04 10.70 -2.67
N PHE A 182 8.80 10.44 -1.63
CA PHE A 182 8.92 11.26 -0.43
C PHE A 182 10.41 11.52 -0.18
N GLU A 183 10.72 12.59 0.54
CA GLU A 183 12.07 13.16 0.74
C GLU A 183 13.26 12.19 0.61
N LYS A 184 13.21 11.04 1.29
CA LYS A 184 14.27 10.01 1.30
C LYS A 184 13.81 8.59 0.92
N ILE A 185 12.55 8.40 0.55
CA ILE A 185 12.02 7.07 0.16
C ILE A 185 11.11 7.11 -1.06
N ASN A 186 11.23 6.09 -1.90
CA ASN A 186 10.24 5.75 -2.92
C ASN A 186 9.35 4.63 -2.40
N VAL A 187 8.04 4.82 -2.50
CA VAL A 187 7.02 3.80 -2.18
C VAL A 187 6.37 3.34 -3.47
N SER A 188 6.59 2.08 -3.82
CA SER A 188 5.99 1.40 -4.97
C SER A 188 4.85 0.50 -4.50
N LEU A 189 3.69 0.63 -5.11
CA LEU A 189 2.50 -0.19 -4.88
C LEU A 189 2.23 -0.99 -6.15
N ILE A 190 2.33 -2.31 -6.07
CA ILE A 190 2.22 -3.20 -7.23
C ILE A 190 0.91 -3.98 -7.11
N TYR A 191 0.14 -3.95 -8.19
CA TYR A 191 -1.18 -4.54 -8.30
C TYR A 191 -1.14 -5.78 -9.19
N ASN A 192 -1.97 -6.78 -8.87
CA ASN A 192 -2.17 -7.92 -9.74
C ASN A 192 -3.12 -7.58 -10.91
N GLU A 193 -3.34 -8.56 -11.80
CA GLU A 193 -4.20 -8.44 -12.99
C GLU A 193 -5.67 -8.08 -12.67
N LEU A 194 -6.11 -8.28 -11.42
CA LEU A 194 -7.44 -7.90 -10.94
C LEU A 194 -7.49 -6.47 -10.39
N GLY A 195 -6.40 -5.70 -10.50
CA GLY A 195 -6.28 -4.35 -9.96
C GLY A 195 -6.18 -4.30 -8.43
N ILE A 196 -5.84 -5.42 -7.77
CA ILE A 196 -5.72 -5.52 -6.31
C ILE A 196 -4.24 -5.51 -5.90
N LEU A 197 -3.91 -4.72 -4.88
CA LEU A 197 -2.56 -4.55 -4.33
C LEU A 197 -1.98 -5.90 -3.90
N ASP A 198 -0.96 -6.38 -4.60
CA ASP A 198 -0.33 -7.69 -4.38
C ASP A 198 0.89 -7.60 -3.47
N TYR A 199 1.74 -6.60 -3.71
CA TYR A 199 2.86 -6.28 -2.84
C TYR A 199 3.21 -4.79 -2.83
N VAL A 200 3.97 -4.44 -1.81
CA VAL A 200 4.46 -3.09 -1.57
C VAL A 200 5.97 -3.15 -1.45
N GLN A 201 6.66 -2.17 -2.04
CA GLN A 201 8.10 -2.01 -1.93
C GLN A 201 8.42 -0.58 -1.48
N MET A 202 9.26 -0.43 -0.46
CA MET A 202 9.85 0.83 -0.03
C MET A 202 11.35 0.78 -0.30
N ASN A 203 11.88 1.80 -0.98
CA ASN A 203 13.31 1.90 -1.32
C ASN A 203 13.87 3.23 -0.82
N ALA A 204 15.13 3.23 -0.39
CA ALA A 204 15.90 4.45 -0.17
C ALA A 204 15.98 5.28 -1.45
N ILE A 205 16.04 6.59 -1.30
CA ILE A 205 16.54 7.51 -2.33
C ILE A 205 17.97 7.86 -1.92
N ASN A 206 18.93 7.41 -2.74
CA ASN A 206 20.33 7.80 -2.66
C ASN A 206 20.54 9.17 -3.33
#